data_AF-A0A529Z4X6-F1
#
_entry.id   AF-A0A529Z4X6-F1
#
_cell.length_a   1.000
_cell.length_b   1.000
_cell.length_c   1.000
_cell.angle_alpha   90.00
_cell.angle_beta   90.00
_cell.angle_gamma   90.00
#
_symmetry.space_group_name_H-M   'P 1'
#
loop_
_entity.id
_entity.type
_entity.pdbx_description
1 polymer ?
#
loop_
_entity_poly.entity_id
_entity_poly.type
_entity_poly.pdbx_seq_one_letter_code
_entity_poly.pdbx_strand_id
1 'polypeptide(L)' 'MRVKIIGSAAGGGFPQWNCNYRLSRAARAGVPGLRSRTQSCVAVSADGTR' A
#
# COMPACT_ATOMS: atom_id res chain seq x y z
N MET A 1 7.08 -21.86 5.61
CA MET A 1 6.03 -21.05 4.96
C MET A 1 6.26 -19.58 5.28
N ARG A 2 6.26 -18.71 4.27
CA ARG A 2 6.46 -17.26 4.39
C ARG A 2 5.47 -16.52 3.48
N VAL A 3 4.86 -15.46 3.99
CA VAL A 3 3.99 -14.55 3.22
C VAL A 3 4.62 -13.16 3.21
N LYS A 4 4.79 -12.58 2.02
CA LYS A 4 5.30 -11.22 1.82
C LYS A 4 4.17 -10.34 1.29
N ILE A 5 3.84 -9.29 2.04
CA ILE A 5 2.93 -8.25 1.57
C ILE A 5 3.70 -7.33 0.63
N ILE A 6 3.33 -7.35 -0.65
CA ILE A 6 3.91 -6.48 -1.69
C ILE A 6 3.10 -5.18 -1.77
N GLY A 7 1.78 -5.27 -1.61
CA GLY A 7 0.88 -4.13 -1.55
C GLY A 7 -0.39 -4.44 -0.76
N SER A 8 -0.99 -3.40 -0.20
CA SER A 8 -2.08 -3.52 0.80
C SER A 8 -3.21 -2.49 0.62
N ALA A 9 -3.11 -1.62 -0.37
CA ALA A 9 -4.23 -0.74 -0.73
C ALA A 9 -5.18 -1.45 -1.69
N ALA A 10 -6.43 -0.99 -1.74
CA ALA A 10 -7.37 -1.38 -2.80
C ALA A 10 -6.92 -0.83 -4.17
N GLY A 11 -7.78 -0.96 -5.18
CA GLY A 11 -7.56 -0.40 -6.51
C GLY A 11 -7.22 1.10 -6.46
N GLY A 12 -6.25 1.51 -7.28
CA GLY A 12 -5.77 2.89 -7.33
C GLY A 12 -4.65 3.23 -6.33
N GLY A 13 -4.43 2.41 -5.31
CA GLY A 13 -3.37 2.62 -4.33
C GLY A 13 -3.70 3.70 -3.29
N PHE A 14 -2.73 4.01 -2.42
CA PHE A 14 -2.83 5.12 -1.48
C PHE A 14 -1.53 5.94 -1.46
N PRO A 15 -1.59 7.26 -1.69
CA PRO A 15 -2.75 8.00 -2.20
C PRO A 15 -3.06 7.61 -3.66
N GLN A 16 -4.34 7.44 -4.00
CA GLN A 16 -4.74 7.23 -5.40
C GLN A 16 -4.49 8.48 -6.23
N TRP A 17 -3.99 8.34 -7.46
CA TRP A 17 -3.47 9.45 -8.27
C TRP A 17 -4.43 10.65 -8.41
N ASN A 18 -5.71 10.42 -8.65
CA ASN A 18 -6.74 11.45 -8.83
C ASN A 18 -7.62 11.71 -7.59
N CYS A 19 -7.30 11.11 -6.44
CA CYS A 19 -8.05 11.32 -5.20
C CYS A 19 -7.46 12.46 -4.37
N ASN A 20 -8.29 13.44 -3.98
CA ASN A 20 -7.90 14.52 -3.08
C ASN A 20 -8.79 14.62 -1.81
N TYR A 21 -9.46 13.53 -1.44
CA TYR A 21 -10.17 13.46 -0.17
C TYR A 21 -9.20 13.50 1.03
N ARG A 22 -9.71 13.70 2.25
CA ARG A 22 -8.93 14.10 3.44
C ARG A 22 -7.62 13.34 3.66
N LEU A 23 -7.62 12.00 3.53
CA LEU A 23 -6.43 11.17 3.77
C LEU A 23 -5.42 11.24 2.62
N SER A 24 -5.88 11.23 1.37
CA SER A 24 -4.97 11.40 0.21
C SER A 24 -4.36 12.80 0.20
N ARG A 25 -5.13 13.82 0.55
CA ARG A 25 -4.64 15.20 0.71
C ARG A 25 -3.61 15.31 1.82
N ALA A 26 -3.90 14.76 3.00
CA ALA A 26 -2.98 14.74 4.13
C ALA A 26 -1.68 13.96 3.83
N ALA A 27 -1.78 12.83 3.12
CA ALA A 27 -0.62 12.06 2.70
C ALA A 27 0.27 12.86 1.72
N ARG A 28 -0.33 13.56 0.76
CA ARG A 28 0.41 14.47 -0.14
C ARG A 28 1.03 15.66 0.60
N ALA A 29 0.36 16.16 1.64
CA ALA A 29 0.85 17.25 2.49
C ALA A 29 1.91 16.81 3.51
N GLY A 30 2.30 15.52 3.54
CA GLY A 30 3.33 15.01 4.44
C GLY A 30 2.89 14.87 5.90
N VAL A 31 1.58 14.77 6.18
CA VAL A 31 1.07 14.58 7.55
C VAL A 31 1.60 13.25 8.12
N PRO A 32 2.21 13.26 9.32
CA PRO A 32 2.78 12.05 9.92
C PRO A 32 1.71 10.99 10.23
N GLY A 33 2.11 9.73 10.27
CA GLY A 33 1.20 8.60 10.52
C GLY A 33 0.50 8.05 9.28
N LEU A 34 0.70 8.65 8.11
CA LEU A 34 0.20 8.16 6.82
C LEU A 34 1.32 7.51 6.03
N ARG A 35 1.10 6.26 5.59
CA ARG A 35 2.06 5.51 4.78
C ARG A 35 1.47 5.16 3.44
N SER A 36 2.14 5.57 2.36
CA SER A 36 1.78 5.21 1.00
C SER A 36 1.79 3.69 0.80
N ARG A 37 0.86 3.19 0.00
CA ARG A 37 0.67 1.76 -0.27
C ARG A 37 0.36 1.53 -1.75
N THR A 38 1.03 0.53 -2.31
CA THR A 38 0.71 -0.05 -3.60
C THR A 38 -0.56 -0.89 -3.53
N GLN A 39 -1.14 -1.19 -4.70
CA GLN A 39 -2.34 -2.01 -4.85
C GLN A 39 -2.14 -3.43 -4.31
N SER A 40 -3.24 -4.07 -3.89
CA SER A 40 -3.25 -5.35 -3.19
C SER A 40 -2.48 -6.44 -3.94
N CYS A 41 -1.42 -6.96 -3.31
CA CYS A 41 -0.59 -8.01 -3.85
C CYS A 41 0.19 -8.72 -2.72
N VAL A 42 0.27 -10.04 -2.77
CA VAL A 42 1.07 -10.85 -1.86
C VAL A 42 1.89 -11.88 -2.64
N ALA A 43 3.06 -12.23 -2.12
CA ALA A 43 3.83 -13.40 -2.55
C ALA A 43 3.90 -14.40 -1.41
N VAL A 44 3.73 -15.69 -1.72
CA VAL A 44 3.74 -16.77 -0.73
C VAL A 44 4.77 -17.81 -1.14
N SER A 45 5.56 -18.25 -0.17
CA SER A 45 6.59 -19.26 -0.32
C SER A 45 6.38 -20.38 0.69
N ALA A 46 6.39 -21.64 0.24
CA ALA A 46 6.27 -22.78 1.14
C ALA A 46 7.54 -22.94 2.01
N ASP A 47 8.72 -22.74 1.42
CA ASP A 47 10.02 -22.95 2.06
C ASP A 47 10.74 -21.65 2.47
N GLY A 48 10.25 -20.49 2.02
CA GLY A 48 10.83 -19.18 2.36
C GLY A 48 12.02 -18.78 1.49
N THR A 49 12.37 -19.56 0.47
CA THR A 49 13.52 -19.34 -0.41
C THR A 49 13.16 -18.81 -1.80
N ARG A 50 11.89 -18.93 -2.21
CA ARG A 50 11.35 -18.43 -3.49
C ARG A 50 9.98 -17.82 -3.33
#